data_AF-A0A933WQ51-F1
#
_entry.id   AF-A0A933WQ51-F1
#
_cell.length_a   1.000
_cell.length_b   1.000
_cell.length_c   1.000
_cell.angle_alpha   90.00
_cell.angle_beta   90.00
_cell.angle_gamma   90.00
#
_symmetry.space_group_name_H-M   'P 1'
#
loop_
_entity.id
_entity.type
_entity.pdbx_description
1 polymer ?
#
loop_
_entity_poly.entity_id
_entity_poly.type
_entity_poly.pdbx_seq_one_letter_code
_entity_poly.pdbx_strand_id
1 'polypeptide(L)'
;KKEKLYAIQKEALNIYVENLRKSKTAGSYLAKRGITGEMIEAFSLGYADKEWKSIYEHLKAKGFDEPLIAQSGLVFSGEKGLYDMFRNRLIFPIFNVQGDAMAFGGRAIDDSMPKYLNSPETPLFKKGETLYALNVAKDEIRKKDYVMIAEGYLDVIMCHQHGFRNVIAPLGTALTAGHLHKLGRFTKKVLLVFDSDTAGIAAAKRSIALLFEHGFKSKVLLLPEGDDPDSFLRQNGSKAFQARLGKAKTMVDFILGLKGDKTDNVRTAVGIVASTKDLILREELFRELSEKSGIREAVLRGESKGYGQEPRHSIAAAASKATTFFYSEDILLLSAIVSFPDKAPYIFDNLNIDSVRNPLVKKIFQEIKSFADKVSMTEMLSVLGEEEKALVTRLSLTPGFDLEDIDKSIKGCLRKIAHYEIEEKIKEAKSTGDRQRLRSLLAEKQKITRAV
;
A
#
# COMPACT_ATOMS: atom_id res chain seq x y z
N LYS A 1 6.97 -20.82 21.25
CA LYS A 1 6.17 -19.58 21.10
C LYS A 1 5.55 -19.45 19.70
N LYS A 2 6.33 -19.46 18.61
CA LYS A 2 5.80 -19.40 17.22
C LYS A 2 4.84 -20.55 16.88
N GLU A 3 5.14 -21.78 17.31
CA GLU A 3 4.26 -22.94 17.10
C GLU A 3 2.87 -22.73 17.70
N LYS A 4 2.79 -22.18 18.92
CA LYS A 4 1.50 -21.85 19.54
C LYS A 4 0.73 -20.77 18.76
N LEU A 5 1.42 -19.78 18.18
CA LEU A 5 0.78 -18.80 17.29
C LEU A 5 0.26 -19.47 16.01
N TYR A 6 1.02 -20.40 15.40
CA TYR A 6 0.54 -21.16 14.24
C TYR A 6 -0.68 -22.01 14.59
N ALA A 7 -0.71 -22.63 15.78
CA ALA A 7 -1.88 -23.35 16.27
C ALA A 7 -3.11 -22.44 16.40
N ILE A 8 -2.94 -21.22 16.93
CA ILE A 8 -4.02 -20.21 16.99
C ILE A 8 -4.52 -19.85 15.57
N GLN A 9 -3.61 -19.56 14.63
CA GLN A 9 -4.00 -19.23 13.25
C GLN A 9 -4.74 -20.39 12.58
N LYS A 10 -4.32 -21.63 12.87
CA LYS A 10 -4.98 -22.84 12.36
C LYS A 10 -6.39 -23.02 12.91
N GLU A 11 -6.60 -22.83 14.21
CA GLU A 11 -7.96 -22.91 14.79
C GLU A 11 -8.87 -21.80 14.23
N ALA A 12 -8.35 -20.57 14.10
CA ALA A 12 -9.09 -19.47 13.49
C ALA A 12 -9.46 -19.77 12.02
N LEU A 13 -8.53 -20.32 11.24
CA LEU A 13 -8.79 -20.75 9.86
C LEU A 13 -9.94 -21.76 9.80
N ASN A 14 -9.90 -22.80 10.65
CA ASN A 14 -10.93 -23.83 10.68
C ASN A 14 -12.32 -23.24 10.96
N ILE A 15 -12.42 -22.34 11.94
CA ILE A 15 -13.68 -21.68 12.30
C ILE A 15 -14.17 -20.78 11.17
N TYR A 16 -13.31 -19.98 10.54
CA TYR A 16 -13.73 -19.15 9.43
C TYR A 16 -14.24 -19.99 8.25
N VAL A 17 -13.57 -21.09 7.90
CA VAL A 17 -14.01 -22.00 6.83
C VAL A 17 -15.36 -22.64 7.19
N GLU A 18 -15.53 -23.09 8.43
CA GLU A 18 -16.80 -23.65 8.91
C GLU A 18 -17.94 -22.62 8.86
N ASN A 19 -17.67 -21.40 9.29
CA ASN A 19 -18.62 -20.30 9.25
C ASN A 19 -19.05 -19.96 7.83
N LEU A 20 -18.13 -20.02 6.85
CA LEU A 20 -18.47 -19.78 5.45
C LEU A 20 -19.45 -20.83 4.93
N ARG A 21 -19.22 -22.11 5.25
CA ARG A 21 -20.10 -23.22 4.85
C ARG A 21 -21.53 -23.05 5.38
N LYS A 22 -21.68 -22.44 6.56
CA LYS A 22 -22.98 -22.17 7.20
C LYS A 22 -23.62 -20.85 6.73
N SER A 23 -22.83 -19.91 6.22
CA SER A 23 -23.28 -18.55 5.90
C SER A 23 -23.88 -18.46 4.49
N LYS A 24 -25.22 -18.39 4.42
CA LYS A 24 -25.94 -18.11 3.15
C LYS A 24 -25.55 -16.77 2.55
N THR A 25 -25.32 -15.74 3.37
CA THR A 25 -24.98 -14.39 2.90
C THR A 25 -23.61 -14.35 2.24
N ALA A 26 -22.59 -14.90 2.90
CA ALA A 26 -21.23 -14.93 2.34
C ALA A 26 -21.14 -15.88 1.13
N GLY A 27 -21.81 -17.03 1.18
CA GLY A 27 -21.91 -17.93 0.03
C GLY A 27 -22.60 -17.28 -1.17
N SER A 28 -23.70 -16.56 -0.97
CA SER A 28 -24.38 -15.81 -2.03
C SER A 28 -23.52 -14.69 -2.60
N TYR A 29 -22.72 -14.03 -1.75
CA TYR A 29 -21.77 -13.01 -2.19
C TYR A 29 -20.72 -13.60 -3.15
N LEU A 30 -20.10 -14.72 -2.78
CA LEU A 30 -19.11 -15.43 -3.61
C LEU A 30 -19.74 -15.95 -4.91
N ALA A 31 -20.96 -16.49 -4.84
CA ALA A 31 -21.69 -16.96 -6.02
C ALA A 31 -22.00 -15.82 -7.00
N LYS A 32 -22.43 -14.64 -6.50
CA LYS A 32 -22.63 -13.44 -7.33
C LYS A 32 -21.32 -12.96 -7.97
N ARG A 33 -20.19 -13.18 -7.31
CA ARG A 33 -18.84 -12.94 -7.85
C ARG A 33 -18.35 -14.04 -8.79
N GLY A 34 -19.10 -15.13 -8.97
CA GLY A 34 -18.71 -16.24 -9.83
C GLY A 34 -17.53 -17.05 -9.30
N ILE A 35 -17.24 -17.00 -8.00
CA ILE A 35 -16.18 -17.81 -7.38
C ILE A 35 -16.73 -19.22 -7.15
N THR A 36 -16.04 -20.20 -7.72
CA THR A 36 -16.41 -21.62 -7.68
C THR A 36 -16.09 -22.27 -6.33
N GLY A 37 -16.79 -23.37 -6.01
CA GLY A 37 -16.48 -24.19 -4.84
C GLY A 37 -15.04 -24.69 -4.81
N GLU A 38 -14.48 -25.06 -5.97
CA GLU A 38 -13.07 -25.45 -6.09
C GLU A 38 -12.13 -24.35 -5.60
N MET A 39 -12.38 -23.09 -5.98
CA MET A 39 -11.55 -21.97 -5.53
C MET A 39 -11.78 -21.63 -4.06
N ILE A 40 -13.02 -21.76 -3.56
CA ILE A 40 -13.32 -21.60 -2.13
C ILE A 40 -12.49 -22.57 -1.30
N GLU A 41 -12.41 -23.84 -1.73
CA GLU A 41 -11.63 -24.87 -1.06
C GLU A 41 -10.12 -24.68 -1.26
N ALA A 42 -9.66 -24.44 -2.50
CA ALA A 42 -8.23 -24.32 -2.81
C ALA A 42 -7.54 -23.14 -2.11
N PHE A 43 -8.28 -22.05 -1.86
CA PHE A 43 -7.80 -20.88 -1.12
C PHE A 43 -8.22 -20.87 0.35
N SER A 44 -8.93 -21.91 0.80
CA SER A 44 -9.49 -22.03 2.15
C SER A 44 -10.28 -20.79 2.58
N LEU A 45 -11.09 -20.22 1.67
CA LEU A 45 -11.85 -19.01 1.97
C LEU A 45 -12.77 -19.25 3.18
N GLY A 46 -12.94 -18.21 3.99
CA GLY A 46 -13.71 -18.29 5.23
C GLY A 46 -14.65 -17.10 5.41
N TYR A 47 -15.34 -17.06 6.54
CA TYR A 47 -16.24 -15.98 6.92
C TYR A 47 -16.11 -15.70 8.41
N ALA A 48 -15.82 -14.45 8.75
CA ALA A 48 -15.94 -13.95 10.11
C ALA A 48 -17.38 -13.51 10.34
N ASP A 49 -18.04 -14.10 11.35
CA ASP A 49 -19.39 -13.72 11.72
C ASP A 49 -19.45 -12.29 12.28
N LYS A 50 -20.67 -11.83 12.57
CA LYS A 50 -20.92 -10.45 13.03
C LYS A 50 -20.66 -10.26 14.52
N GLU A 51 -20.40 -11.33 15.26
CA GLU A 51 -20.28 -11.27 16.71
C GLU A 51 -18.95 -10.64 17.12
N TRP A 52 -18.93 -10.03 18.30
CA TRP A 52 -17.77 -9.26 18.75
C TRP A 52 -16.63 -10.10 19.33
N LYS A 53 -16.90 -11.36 19.70
CA LYS A 53 -15.98 -12.21 20.47
C LYS A 53 -16.01 -13.68 20.04
N SER A 54 -16.53 -14.00 18.85
CA SER A 54 -16.65 -15.38 18.35
C SER A 54 -15.30 -16.11 18.33
N ILE A 55 -14.27 -15.50 17.74
CA ILE A 55 -12.92 -16.05 17.66
C ILE A 55 -12.23 -16.00 19.01
N TYR A 56 -12.38 -14.90 19.74
CA TYR A 56 -11.84 -14.78 21.09
C TYR A 56 -12.32 -15.91 22.01
N GLU A 57 -13.64 -16.11 22.12
CA GLU A 57 -14.25 -17.13 22.96
C GLU A 57 -13.88 -18.53 22.51
N HIS A 58 -13.83 -18.77 21.19
CA HIS A 58 -13.37 -20.06 20.65
C HIS A 58 -11.92 -20.37 21.07
N LEU A 59 -11.00 -19.42 20.89
CA LEU A 59 -9.59 -19.62 21.22
C LEU A 59 -9.38 -19.77 22.74
N LYS A 60 -10.14 -19.03 23.55
CA LYS A 60 -10.14 -19.19 25.00
C LYS A 60 -10.63 -20.58 25.41
N ALA A 61 -11.71 -21.07 24.80
CA ALA A 61 -12.24 -22.41 25.06
C ALA A 61 -11.25 -23.53 24.66
N LYS A 62 -10.40 -23.28 23.65
CA LYS A 62 -9.28 -24.16 23.26
C LYS A 62 -8.08 -24.11 24.20
N GLY A 63 -8.12 -23.26 25.24
CA GLY A 63 -7.06 -23.16 26.25
C GLY A 63 -5.88 -22.28 25.86
N PHE A 64 -6.04 -21.38 24.88
CA PHE A 64 -4.98 -20.41 24.56
C PHE A 64 -4.96 -19.23 25.54
N ASP A 65 -3.75 -18.81 25.91
CA ASP A 65 -3.52 -17.68 26.80
C ASP A 65 -3.86 -16.34 26.10
N GLU A 66 -4.54 -15.43 26.80
CA GLU A 66 -4.97 -14.13 26.26
C GLU A 66 -3.84 -13.30 25.64
N PRO A 67 -2.64 -13.16 26.27
CA PRO A 67 -1.55 -12.42 25.65
C PRO A 67 -1.10 -13.01 24.31
N LEU A 68 -1.23 -14.33 24.15
CA LEU A 68 -0.88 -15.00 22.91
C LEU A 68 -1.96 -14.84 21.83
N ILE A 69 -3.24 -14.86 22.24
CA ILE A 69 -4.37 -14.55 21.35
C ILE A 69 -4.23 -13.10 20.85
N ALA A 70 -3.97 -12.13 21.72
CA ALA A 70 -3.74 -10.74 21.32
C ALA A 70 -2.54 -10.61 20.36
N GLN A 71 -1.41 -11.27 20.68
CA GLN A 71 -0.22 -11.25 19.82
C GLN A 71 -0.43 -11.92 18.44
N SER A 72 -1.46 -12.75 18.27
CA SER A 72 -1.80 -13.33 16.98
C SER A 72 -2.39 -12.32 15.99
N GLY A 73 -2.80 -11.13 16.46
CA GLY A 73 -3.45 -10.11 15.65
C GLY A 73 -4.90 -10.42 15.30
N LEU A 74 -5.52 -11.42 15.94
CA LEU A 74 -6.92 -11.79 15.73
C LEU A 74 -7.89 -11.03 16.63
N VAL A 75 -7.40 -10.45 17.73
CA VAL A 75 -8.21 -9.70 18.70
C VAL A 75 -7.51 -8.40 19.08
N PHE A 76 -8.29 -7.39 19.42
CA PHE A 76 -7.83 -6.08 19.88
C PHE A 76 -8.46 -5.71 21.22
N SER A 77 -7.75 -4.91 22.00
CA SER A 77 -8.28 -4.34 23.24
C SER A 77 -9.15 -3.12 22.93
N GLY A 78 -10.32 -3.06 23.56
CA GLY A 78 -11.17 -1.86 23.60
C GLY A 78 -11.66 -1.58 25.02
N GLU A 79 -12.50 -0.56 25.16
CA GLU A 79 -13.04 -0.13 26.47
C GLU A 79 -13.79 -1.25 27.21
N LYS A 80 -14.45 -2.15 26.47
CA LYS A 80 -15.23 -3.28 26.99
C LYS A 80 -14.46 -4.62 26.98
N GLY A 81 -13.13 -4.54 26.90
CA GLY A 81 -12.22 -5.69 26.83
C GLY A 81 -11.84 -6.10 25.40
N LEU A 82 -11.33 -7.32 25.27
CA LEU A 82 -10.89 -7.87 23.98
C LEU A 82 -12.07 -8.14 23.04
N TYR A 83 -11.89 -7.84 21.75
CA TYR A 83 -12.84 -8.10 20.68
C TYR A 83 -12.16 -8.57 19.40
N ASP A 84 -12.89 -9.28 18.55
CA ASP A 84 -12.39 -9.87 17.30
C ASP A 84 -12.05 -8.80 16.27
N MET A 85 -10.91 -8.93 15.59
CA MET A 85 -10.48 -8.01 14.53
C MET A 85 -11.44 -8.04 13.33
N PHE A 86 -11.79 -9.23 12.88
CA PHE A 86 -12.62 -9.44 11.70
C PHE A 86 -14.05 -9.73 12.13
N ARG A 87 -14.99 -8.94 11.62
CA ARG A 87 -16.42 -9.10 11.89
C ARG A 87 -17.20 -8.81 10.62
N ASN A 88 -18.20 -9.64 10.33
CA ASN A 88 -19.04 -9.59 9.13
C ASN A 88 -18.24 -9.48 7.82
N ARG A 89 -17.20 -10.32 7.68
CA ARG A 89 -16.23 -10.22 6.58
C ARG A 89 -15.98 -11.56 5.94
N LEU A 90 -15.90 -11.56 4.60
CA LEU A 90 -15.30 -12.67 3.87
C LEU A 90 -13.79 -12.71 4.17
N ILE A 91 -13.28 -13.87 4.53
CA ILE A 91 -11.90 -14.07 4.97
C ILE A 91 -11.06 -14.73 3.87
N PHE A 92 -9.88 -14.15 3.65
CA PHE A 92 -8.83 -14.61 2.75
C PHE A 92 -7.61 -14.99 3.60
N PRO A 93 -7.40 -16.29 3.88
CA PRO A 93 -6.24 -16.70 4.66
C PRO A 93 -4.91 -16.41 3.95
N ILE A 94 -3.92 -15.99 4.71
CA ILE A 94 -2.59 -15.66 4.23
C ILE A 94 -1.63 -16.72 4.76
N PHE A 95 -1.01 -17.46 3.84
CA PHE A 95 -0.16 -18.60 4.15
C PHE A 95 1.33 -18.28 4.01
N ASN A 96 2.16 -18.98 4.76
CA ASN A 96 3.59 -19.08 4.45
C ASN A 96 3.79 -19.93 3.19
N VAL A 97 5.03 -20.01 2.69
CA VAL A 97 5.36 -20.80 1.47
C VAL A 97 5.07 -22.30 1.65
N GLN A 98 5.09 -22.80 2.89
CA GLN A 98 4.82 -24.19 3.26
C GLN A 98 3.31 -24.51 3.31
N GLY A 99 2.45 -23.49 3.39
CA GLY A 99 0.99 -23.64 3.49
C GLY A 99 0.43 -23.46 4.90
N ASP A 100 1.22 -23.03 5.88
CA ASP A 100 0.71 -22.73 7.23
C ASP A 100 0.10 -21.33 7.28
N ALA A 101 -1.09 -21.21 7.87
CA ALA A 101 -1.76 -19.91 8.04
C ALA A 101 -0.95 -19.01 9.00
N MET A 102 -0.73 -17.76 8.58
CA MET A 102 0.02 -16.76 9.35
C MET A 102 -0.80 -15.53 9.70
N ALA A 103 -1.80 -15.20 8.89
CA ALA A 103 -2.60 -14.00 8.97
C ALA A 103 -3.85 -14.14 8.09
N PHE A 104 -4.70 -13.10 8.09
CA PHE A 104 -5.91 -13.05 7.30
C PHE A 104 -6.10 -11.67 6.66
N GLY A 105 -6.68 -11.67 5.46
CA GLY A 105 -7.37 -10.53 4.87
C GLY A 105 -8.88 -10.69 5.05
N GLY A 106 -9.61 -9.59 5.19
CA GLY A 106 -11.04 -9.57 5.46
C GLY A 106 -11.74 -8.52 4.60
N ARG A 107 -12.69 -8.92 3.77
CA ARG A 107 -13.48 -8.03 2.92
C ARG A 107 -14.88 -7.85 3.48
N ALA A 108 -15.31 -6.61 3.68
CA ALA A 108 -16.68 -6.30 4.06
C ALA A 108 -17.65 -6.79 2.97
N ILE A 109 -18.72 -7.47 3.37
CA ILE A 109 -19.76 -7.95 2.46
C ILE A 109 -21.02 -7.08 2.53
N ASP A 110 -20.99 -6.07 3.38
CA ASP A 110 -21.93 -4.97 3.55
C ASP A 110 -21.22 -3.63 3.27
N ASP A 111 -21.85 -2.52 3.65
CA ASP A 111 -21.31 -1.16 3.50
C ASP A 111 -20.31 -0.78 4.61
N SER A 112 -19.83 -1.74 5.41
CA SER A 112 -18.86 -1.48 6.48
C SER A 112 -17.50 -1.06 5.91
N MET A 113 -16.93 0.00 6.48
CA MET A 113 -15.57 0.44 6.17
C MET A 113 -14.56 -0.04 7.23
N PRO A 114 -13.31 -0.35 6.85
CA PRO A 114 -12.77 -0.36 5.48
C PRO A 114 -13.31 -1.53 4.64
N LYS A 115 -13.37 -1.36 3.32
CA LYS A 115 -13.78 -2.44 2.39
C LYS A 115 -12.89 -3.69 2.50
N TYR A 116 -11.58 -3.49 2.67
CA TYR A 116 -10.61 -4.55 2.98
C TYR A 116 -9.85 -4.20 4.26
N LEU A 117 -9.62 -5.22 5.08
CA LEU A 117 -8.85 -5.16 6.31
C LEU A 117 -7.83 -6.29 6.29
N ASN A 118 -6.58 -6.04 6.65
CA ASN A 118 -5.55 -7.08 6.77
C ASN A 118 -5.08 -7.15 8.22
N SER A 119 -4.69 -8.34 8.67
CA SER A 119 -4.03 -8.52 9.96
C SER A 119 -2.89 -7.50 10.17
N PRO A 120 -2.66 -7.05 11.41
CA PRO A 120 -1.51 -6.20 11.74
C PRO A 120 -0.21 -7.00 11.58
N GLU A 121 0.93 -6.33 11.69
CA GLU A 121 2.23 -7.02 11.80
C GLU A 121 2.24 -7.94 13.03
N THR A 122 2.76 -9.17 12.89
CA THR A 122 2.86 -10.14 13.99
C THR A 122 4.20 -10.88 13.92
N PRO A 123 4.58 -11.66 14.96
CA PRO A 123 5.78 -12.51 14.88
C PRO A 123 5.75 -13.56 13.75
N LEU A 124 4.57 -13.88 13.21
CA LEU A 124 4.40 -14.79 12.06
C LEU A 124 4.26 -14.04 10.74
N PHE A 125 3.66 -12.86 10.76
CA PHE A 125 3.23 -12.17 9.56
C PHE A 125 3.87 -10.80 9.42
N LYS A 126 4.60 -10.62 8.32
CA LYS A 126 5.10 -9.32 7.89
C LYS A 126 4.56 -8.96 6.52
N LYS A 127 3.79 -7.88 6.42
CA LYS A 127 3.10 -7.48 5.18
C LYS A 127 4.10 -7.17 4.07
N GLY A 128 5.13 -6.40 4.41
CA GLY A 128 6.24 -6.04 3.52
C GLY A 128 7.16 -7.19 3.13
N GLU A 129 6.89 -8.43 3.56
CA GLU A 129 7.62 -9.60 3.11
C GLU A 129 6.71 -10.74 2.66
N THR A 130 5.40 -10.57 2.65
CA THR A 130 4.44 -11.65 2.35
C THR A 130 3.67 -11.33 1.07
N LEU A 131 3.57 -12.32 0.19
CA LEU A 131 2.85 -12.25 -1.07
C LEU A 131 1.70 -13.24 -1.01
N TYR A 132 0.48 -12.76 -1.24
CA TYR A 132 -0.71 -13.61 -1.27
C TYR A 132 -0.60 -14.68 -2.35
N ALA A 133 -1.11 -15.88 -2.06
CA ALA A 133 -1.12 -17.04 -2.94
C ALA A 133 0.25 -17.60 -3.37
N LEU A 134 1.36 -17.09 -2.84
CA LEU A 134 2.68 -17.62 -3.21
C LEU A 134 2.82 -19.12 -2.89
N ASN A 135 2.16 -19.60 -1.84
CA ASN A 135 2.14 -21.02 -1.46
C ASN A 135 1.52 -21.93 -2.53
N VAL A 136 0.46 -21.48 -3.20
CA VAL A 136 -0.22 -22.24 -4.26
C VAL A 136 0.33 -21.94 -5.65
N ALA A 137 0.93 -20.76 -5.85
CA ALA A 137 1.46 -20.33 -7.15
C ALA A 137 2.91 -20.78 -7.40
N LYS A 138 3.70 -21.06 -6.34
CA LYS A 138 5.15 -21.31 -6.43
C LYS A 138 5.58 -22.33 -7.49
N ASP A 139 4.82 -23.41 -7.64
CA ASP A 139 5.20 -24.50 -8.55
C ASP A 139 4.92 -24.13 -10.00
N GLU A 140 3.80 -23.45 -10.27
CA GLU A 140 3.50 -22.93 -11.60
C GLU A 140 4.45 -21.78 -11.98
N ILE A 141 4.84 -20.93 -11.01
CA ILE A 141 5.86 -19.89 -11.20
C ILE A 141 7.18 -20.50 -11.65
N ARG A 142 7.65 -21.56 -10.99
CA ARG A 142 8.88 -22.28 -11.36
C ARG A 142 8.77 -22.92 -12.74
N LYS A 143 7.65 -23.58 -13.01
CA LYS A 143 7.38 -24.28 -14.28
C LYS A 143 7.37 -23.33 -15.46
N LYS A 144 6.71 -22.17 -15.32
CA LYS A 144 6.63 -21.15 -16.38
C LYS A 144 7.83 -20.21 -16.42
N ASP A 145 8.63 -20.19 -15.35
CA ASP A 145 9.70 -19.22 -15.10
C ASP A 145 9.25 -17.76 -15.25
N TYR A 146 8.04 -17.45 -14.79
CA TYR A 146 7.62 -16.07 -14.55
C TYR A 146 6.43 -16.02 -13.59
N VAL A 147 6.29 -14.90 -12.92
CA VAL A 147 5.14 -14.62 -12.04
C VAL A 147 4.34 -13.44 -12.57
N MET A 148 3.04 -13.47 -12.36
CA MET A 148 2.15 -12.34 -12.55
C MET A 148 1.82 -11.72 -11.21
N ILE A 149 1.92 -10.40 -11.12
CA ILE A 149 1.57 -9.65 -9.90
C ILE A 149 0.33 -8.81 -10.20
N ALA A 150 -0.76 -9.16 -9.53
CA ALA A 150 -2.02 -8.41 -9.50
C ALA A 150 -2.11 -7.58 -8.20
N GLU A 151 -3.19 -6.82 -8.02
CA GLU A 151 -3.33 -5.89 -6.90
C GLU A 151 -4.01 -6.52 -5.66
N GLY A 152 -5.06 -7.32 -5.86
CA GLY A 152 -5.92 -7.78 -4.79
C GLY A 152 -6.14 -9.30 -4.72
N TYR A 153 -6.76 -9.73 -3.62
CA TYR A 153 -7.10 -11.14 -3.39
C TYR A 153 -8.00 -11.74 -4.47
N LEU A 154 -9.04 -10.98 -4.87
CA LEU A 154 -10.02 -11.44 -5.86
C LEU A 154 -9.39 -11.57 -7.24
N ASP A 155 -8.51 -10.65 -7.63
CA ASP A 155 -7.77 -10.72 -8.89
C ASP A 155 -6.99 -12.02 -9.00
N VAL A 156 -6.28 -12.37 -7.91
CA VAL A 156 -5.51 -13.60 -7.82
C VAL A 156 -6.42 -14.82 -7.93
N ILE A 157 -7.48 -14.89 -7.11
CA ILE A 157 -8.39 -16.04 -7.12
C ILE A 157 -9.04 -16.22 -8.49
N MET A 158 -9.51 -15.13 -9.12
CA MET A 158 -10.12 -15.17 -10.44
C MET A 158 -9.13 -15.58 -11.51
N CYS A 159 -7.90 -15.08 -11.47
CA CYS A 159 -6.85 -15.55 -12.37
C CYS A 159 -6.63 -17.06 -12.25
N HIS A 160 -6.50 -17.58 -11.02
CA HIS A 160 -6.31 -19.01 -10.77
C HIS A 160 -7.50 -19.84 -11.27
N GLN A 161 -8.73 -19.36 -11.05
CA GLN A 161 -9.95 -19.99 -11.55
C GLN A 161 -9.96 -20.12 -13.07
N HIS A 162 -9.43 -19.11 -13.76
CA HIS A 162 -9.34 -19.08 -15.22
C HIS A 162 -8.05 -19.72 -15.77
N GLY A 163 -7.30 -20.45 -14.94
CA GLY A 163 -6.13 -21.24 -15.35
C GLY A 163 -4.78 -20.50 -15.25
N PHE A 164 -4.78 -19.26 -14.80
CA PHE A 164 -3.58 -18.46 -14.59
C PHE A 164 -3.04 -18.66 -13.17
N ARG A 165 -2.46 -19.83 -12.92
CA ARG A 165 -2.02 -20.28 -11.58
C ARG A 165 -0.69 -19.70 -11.08
N ASN A 166 0.01 -18.90 -11.90
CA ASN A 166 1.26 -18.22 -11.52
C ASN A 166 1.03 -16.74 -11.14
N VAL A 167 -0.11 -16.44 -10.52
CA VAL A 167 -0.50 -15.08 -10.08
C VAL A 167 -0.41 -14.96 -8.57
N ILE A 168 0.11 -13.83 -8.09
CA ILE A 168 0.21 -13.43 -6.68
C ILE A 168 -0.17 -11.95 -6.52
N ALA A 169 -0.33 -11.48 -5.28
CA ALA A 169 -0.54 -10.06 -5.00
C ALA A 169 0.18 -9.61 -3.72
N PRO A 170 0.65 -8.35 -3.63
CA PRO A 170 1.00 -7.74 -2.36
C PRO A 170 -0.27 -7.47 -1.53
N LEU A 171 -0.12 -7.33 -0.22
CA LEU A 171 -1.24 -7.32 0.72
C LEU A 171 -1.70 -5.89 1.02
N GLY A 172 -2.15 -5.18 -0.01
CA GLY A 172 -2.57 -3.77 0.10
C GLY A 172 -1.40 -2.81 0.33
N THR A 173 -0.23 -3.10 -0.24
CA THR A 173 0.97 -2.26 -0.17
C THR A 173 1.67 -2.21 -1.51
N ALA A 174 2.51 -1.20 -1.72
CA ALA A 174 3.51 -1.25 -2.78
C ALA A 174 4.43 -2.48 -2.63
N LEU A 175 5.01 -2.95 -3.73
CA LEU A 175 6.05 -3.96 -3.71
C LEU A 175 7.27 -3.47 -2.92
N THR A 176 7.91 -4.39 -2.20
CA THR A 176 9.07 -4.09 -1.35
C THR A 176 10.28 -4.98 -1.72
N ALA A 177 11.46 -4.58 -1.27
CA ALA A 177 12.66 -5.42 -1.36
C ALA A 177 12.46 -6.79 -0.67
N GLY A 178 11.70 -6.84 0.43
CA GLY A 178 11.38 -8.07 1.15
C GLY A 178 10.56 -9.05 0.31
N HIS A 179 9.57 -8.54 -0.44
CA HIS A 179 8.81 -9.34 -1.42
C HIS A 179 9.73 -9.91 -2.49
N LEU A 180 10.57 -9.05 -3.08
CA LEU A 180 11.48 -9.44 -4.16
C LEU A 180 12.55 -10.44 -3.70
N HIS A 181 13.05 -10.31 -2.47
CA HIS A 181 13.97 -11.28 -1.90
C HIS A 181 13.34 -12.68 -1.82
N LYS A 182 12.09 -12.80 -1.35
CA LYS A 182 11.40 -14.10 -1.29
C LYS A 182 11.04 -14.62 -2.67
N LEU A 183 10.54 -13.75 -3.55
CA LEU A 183 10.12 -14.11 -4.89
C LEU A 183 11.30 -14.59 -5.77
N GLY A 184 12.48 -14.01 -5.58
CA GLY A 184 13.69 -14.32 -6.35
C GLY A 184 14.17 -15.77 -6.23
N ARG A 185 13.63 -16.53 -5.27
CA ARG A 185 13.88 -17.98 -5.10
C ARG A 185 13.10 -18.84 -6.09
N PHE A 186 12.10 -18.26 -6.78
CA PHE A 186 11.21 -18.97 -7.70
C PHE A 186 11.40 -18.52 -9.14
N THR A 187 11.54 -17.21 -9.36
CA THR A 187 11.83 -16.65 -10.69
C THR A 187 12.41 -15.24 -10.55
N LYS A 188 13.08 -14.79 -11.61
CA LYS A 188 13.48 -13.39 -11.81
C LYS A 188 12.67 -12.68 -12.90
N LYS A 189 11.61 -13.30 -13.43
CA LYS A 189 10.75 -12.70 -14.47
C LYS A 189 9.38 -12.36 -13.89
N VAL A 190 8.98 -11.10 -14.04
CA VAL A 190 7.73 -10.56 -13.52
C VAL A 190 6.89 -9.97 -14.64
N LEU A 191 5.60 -10.26 -14.63
CA LEU A 191 4.60 -9.51 -15.38
C LEU A 191 3.72 -8.76 -14.38
N LEU A 192 3.84 -7.44 -14.38
CA LEU A 192 2.96 -6.58 -13.60
C LEU A 192 1.65 -6.41 -14.36
N VAL A 193 0.52 -6.67 -13.70
CA VAL A 193 -0.83 -6.48 -14.27
C VAL A 193 -1.47 -5.33 -13.51
N PHE A 194 -1.68 -4.21 -14.20
CA PHE A 194 -2.22 -2.98 -13.62
C PHE A 194 -3.47 -2.50 -14.35
N ASP A 195 -4.26 -1.75 -13.60
CA ASP A 195 -5.35 -0.95 -14.12
C ASP A 195 -4.77 0.25 -14.90
N SER A 196 -5.51 0.72 -15.90
CA SER A 196 -5.03 1.80 -16.80
C SER A 196 -5.11 3.22 -16.22
N ASP A 197 -5.39 3.38 -14.93
CA ASP A 197 -5.53 4.71 -14.33
C ASP A 197 -4.18 5.39 -14.04
N THR A 198 -4.21 6.68 -13.70
CA THR A 198 -3.02 7.48 -13.43
C THR A 198 -2.26 7.01 -12.19
N ALA A 199 -2.95 6.46 -11.20
CA ALA A 199 -2.34 5.92 -9.98
C ALA A 199 -1.56 4.62 -10.29
N GLY A 200 -2.12 3.75 -11.14
CA GLY A 200 -1.53 2.52 -11.65
C GLY A 200 -0.25 2.78 -12.43
N ILE A 201 -0.20 3.82 -13.28
CA ILE A 201 1.03 4.20 -14.00
C ILE A 201 2.16 4.60 -13.05
N ALA A 202 1.87 5.40 -12.01
CA ALA A 202 2.88 5.80 -11.03
C ALA A 202 3.33 4.61 -10.16
N ALA A 203 2.41 3.73 -9.78
CA ALA A 203 2.71 2.48 -9.09
C ALA A 203 3.58 1.54 -9.94
N ALA A 204 3.33 1.49 -11.25
CA ALA A 204 4.14 0.76 -12.21
C ALA A 204 5.58 1.26 -12.21
N LYS A 205 5.80 2.58 -12.42
CA LYS A 205 7.16 3.19 -12.40
C LYS A 205 7.98 2.79 -11.18
N ARG A 206 7.38 2.86 -10.00
CA ARG A 206 8.05 2.50 -8.73
C ARG A 206 8.37 1.01 -8.66
N SER A 207 7.41 0.17 -9.03
CA SER A 207 7.58 -1.28 -9.04
C SER A 207 8.69 -1.70 -9.99
N ILE A 208 8.78 -1.07 -11.16
CA ILE A 208 9.81 -1.33 -12.18
C ILE A 208 11.19 -1.01 -11.66
N ALA A 209 11.37 0.20 -11.11
CA ALA A 209 12.65 0.64 -10.58
C ALA A 209 13.15 -0.32 -9.49
N LEU A 210 12.25 -0.72 -8.58
CA LEU A 210 12.55 -1.67 -7.52
C LEU A 210 12.93 -3.06 -8.07
N LEU A 211 12.18 -3.56 -9.06
CA LEU A 211 12.44 -4.85 -9.72
C LEU A 211 13.84 -4.88 -10.34
N PHE A 212 14.20 -3.84 -11.09
CA PHE A 212 15.51 -3.73 -11.74
C PHE A 212 16.66 -3.59 -10.75
N GLU A 213 16.47 -2.82 -9.68
CA GLU A 213 17.45 -2.71 -8.60
C GLU A 213 17.76 -4.10 -7.98
N HIS A 214 16.79 -5.02 -7.98
CA HIS A 214 16.91 -6.38 -7.44
C HIS A 214 17.14 -7.45 -8.51
N GLY A 215 17.51 -7.05 -9.74
CA GLY A 215 17.88 -7.95 -10.83
C GLY A 215 16.72 -8.76 -11.42
N PHE A 216 15.49 -8.23 -11.36
CA PHE A 216 14.35 -8.84 -12.04
C PHE A 216 14.19 -8.30 -13.45
N LYS A 217 13.82 -9.16 -14.40
CA LYS A 217 13.25 -8.76 -15.68
C LYS A 217 11.76 -8.55 -15.49
N SER A 218 11.22 -7.47 -16.06
CA SER A 218 9.79 -7.17 -15.94
C SER A 218 9.13 -6.78 -17.25
N LYS A 219 7.83 -7.06 -17.34
CA LYS A 219 6.91 -6.56 -18.35
C LYS A 219 5.69 -5.95 -17.65
N VAL A 220 4.97 -5.08 -18.36
CA VAL A 220 3.70 -4.51 -17.90
C VAL A 220 2.59 -4.89 -18.86
N LEU A 221 1.50 -5.39 -18.28
CA LEU A 221 0.21 -5.47 -18.93
C LEU A 221 -0.69 -4.39 -18.34
N LEU A 222 -1.19 -3.51 -19.21
CA LEU A 222 -2.29 -2.62 -18.88
C LEU A 222 -3.60 -3.27 -19.31
N LEU A 223 -4.56 -3.37 -18.40
CA LEU A 223 -5.93 -3.77 -18.73
C LEU A 223 -6.72 -2.59 -19.33
N PRO A 224 -7.87 -2.80 -19.97
CA PRO A 224 -8.75 -1.70 -20.38
C PRO A 224 -9.06 -0.75 -19.20
N GLU A 225 -9.41 0.49 -19.51
CA GLU A 225 -9.77 1.47 -18.49
C GLU A 225 -10.98 0.98 -17.67
N GLY A 226 -10.87 1.06 -16.34
CA GLY A 226 -11.90 0.61 -15.40
C GLY A 226 -11.94 -0.90 -15.13
N ASP A 227 -11.05 -1.68 -15.76
CA ASP A 227 -10.97 -3.13 -15.52
C ASP A 227 -9.75 -3.52 -14.67
N ASP A 228 -10.01 -4.35 -13.67
CA ASP A 228 -9.03 -5.14 -12.92
C ASP A 228 -9.04 -6.60 -13.45
N PRO A 229 -8.10 -7.48 -13.03
CA PRO A 229 -8.14 -8.88 -13.47
C PRO A 229 -9.44 -9.61 -13.13
N ASP A 230 -10.06 -9.34 -11.97
CA ASP A 230 -11.37 -9.90 -11.59
C ASP A 230 -12.46 -9.51 -12.62
N SER A 231 -12.70 -8.21 -12.81
CA SER A 231 -13.73 -7.68 -13.69
C SER A 231 -13.48 -8.09 -15.13
N PHE A 232 -12.22 -8.02 -15.61
CA PHE A 232 -11.89 -8.37 -16.98
C PHE A 232 -12.15 -9.85 -17.24
N LEU A 233 -11.72 -10.75 -16.35
CA LEU A 233 -11.91 -12.19 -16.52
C LEU A 233 -13.38 -12.59 -16.46
N ARG A 234 -14.17 -11.98 -15.57
CA ARG A 234 -15.62 -12.23 -15.50
C ARG A 234 -16.35 -11.80 -16.77
N GLN A 235 -15.94 -10.67 -17.36
CA GLN A 235 -16.59 -10.12 -18.55
C GLN A 235 -16.14 -10.82 -19.85
N ASN A 236 -14.85 -11.12 -19.98
CA ASN A 236 -14.24 -11.49 -21.27
C ASN A 236 -13.67 -12.92 -21.31
N GLY A 237 -13.48 -13.55 -20.15
CA GLY A 237 -12.97 -14.91 -20.02
C GLY A 237 -11.47 -15.08 -20.30
N SER A 238 -11.01 -16.32 -20.16
CA SER A 238 -9.58 -16.68 -20.20
C SER A 238 -8.93 -16.48 -21.58
N LYS A 239 -9.66 -16.75 -22.67
CA LYS A 239 -9.14 -16.56 -24.04
C LYS A 239 -8.80 -15.09 -24.32
N ALA A 240 -9.67 -14.17 -23.90
CA ALA A 240 -9.43 -12.74 -24.06
C ALA A 240 -8.26 -12.28 -23.19
N PHE A 241 -8.18 -12.77 -21.94
CA PHE A 241 -7.06 -12.42 -21.05
C PHE A 241 -5.73 -12.94 -21.60
N GLN A 242 -5.69 -14.16 -22.14
CA GLN A 242 -4.52 -14.71 -22.82
C GLN A 242 -4.09 -13.85 -24.02
N ALA A 243 -5.05 -13.37 -24.82
CA ALA A 243 -4.76 -12.44 -25.92
C ALA A 243 -4.20 -11.09 -25.41
N ARG A 244 -4.64 -10.61 -24.24
CA ARG A 244 -4.05 -9.43 -23.58
C ARG A 244 -2.63 -9.70 -23.11
N LEU A 245 -2.33 -10.87 -22.53
CA LEU A 245 -0.97 -11.22 -22.11
C LEU A 245 0.05 -11.13 -23.26
N GLY A 246 -0.35 -11.48 -24.49
CA GLY A 246 0.49 -11.31 -25.69
C GLY A 246 0.81 -9.85 -26.05
N LYS A 247 0.07 -8.87 -25.50
CA LYS A 247 0.27 -7.43 -25.68
C LYS A 247 1.04 -6.79 -24.52
N ALA A 248 1.56 -7.58 -23.58
CA ALA A 248 2.38 -7.06 -22.50
C ALA A 248 3.62 -6.36 -23.06
N LYS A 249 3.82 -5.11 -22.63
CA LYS A 249 4.93 -4.26 -23.06
C LYS A 249 6.16 -4.55 -22.21
N THR A 250 7.34 -4.42 -22.81
CA THR A 250 8.57 -4.32 -22.03
C THR A 250 8.56 -3.02 -21.23
N MET A 251 9.46 -2.90 -20.26
CA MET A 251 9.50 -1.69 -19.44
C MET A 251 9.93 -0.46 -20.22
N VAL A 252 10.86 -0.63 -21.16
CA VAL A 252 11.29 0.43 -22.06
C VAL A 252 10.10 0.89 -22.90
N ASP A 253 9.38 -0.04 -23.55
CA ASP A 253 8.20 0.30 -24.35
C ASP A 253 7.09 0.97 -23.52
N PHE A 254 6.91 0.51 -22.27
CA PHE A 254 5.93 1.10 -21.36
C PHE A 254 6.30 2.54 -21.01
N ILE A 255 7.54 2.81 -20.56
CA ILE A 255 7.99 4.13 -20.13
C ILE A 255 8.00 5.12 -21.31
N LEU A 256 8.52 4.69 -22.47
CA LEU A 256 8.56 5.53 -23.66
C LEU A 256 7.16 5.84 -24.22
N GLY A 257 6.20 4.93 -24.02
CA GLY A 257 4.82 5.08 -24.46
C GLY A 257 3.92 5.90 -23.52
N LEU A 258 4.45 6.44 -22.42
CA LEU A 258 3.68 7.29 -21.50
C LEU A 258 3.36 8.64 -22.13
N LYS A 259 2.19 9.19 -21.78
CA LYS A 259 1.82 10.56 -22.15
C LYS A 259 2.81 11.55 -21.51
N GLY A 260 3.28 12.53 -22.28
CA GLY A 260 4.23 13.54 -21.82
C GLY A 260 5.34 13.82 -22.82
N ASP A 261 6.35 14.57 -22.41
CA ASP A 261 7.52 14.85 -23.23
C ASP A 261 8.36 13.59 -23.46
N LYS A 262 8.72 13.35 -24.73
CA LYS A 262 9.47 12.15 -25.14
C LYS A 262 10.87 12.13 -24.53
N THR A 263 11.52 13.29 -24.40
CA THR A 263 12.86 13.41 -23.82
C THR A 263 12.84 13.09 -22.33
N ASP A 264 11.82 13.56 -21.61
CA ASP A 264 11.65 13.26 -20.19
C ASP A 264 11.36 11.78 -19.94
N ASN A 265 10.59 11.13 -20.82
CA ASN A 265 10.37 9.68 -20.76
C ASN A 265 11.68 8.91 -21.00
N VAL A 266 12.50 9.33 -21.96
CA VAL A 266 13.83 8.75 -22.17
C VAL A 266 14.70 8.92 -20.93
N ARG A 267 14.78 10.13 -20.35
CA ARG A 267 15.57 10.37 -19.13
C ARG A 267 15.10 9.52 -17.96
N THR A 268 13.78 9.37 -17.81
CA THR A 268 13.19 8.47 -16.81
C THR A 268 13.65 7.03 -17.03
N ALA A 269 13.61 6.54 -18.27
CA ALA A 269 14.08 5.20 -18.62
C ALA A 269 15.59 5.05 -18.35
N VAL A 270 16.42 6.02 -18.73
CA VAL A 270 17.87 6.01 -18.45
C VAL A 270 18.14 5.89 -16.95
N GLY A 271 17.47 6.68 -16.11
CA GLY A 271 17.66 6.63 -14.66
C GLY A 271 17.28 5.26 -14.06
N ILE A 272 16.19 4.66 -14.54
CA ILE A 272 15.74 3.32 -14.11
C ILE A 272 16.68 2.22 -14.61
N VAL A 273 17.16 2.30 -15.86
CA VAL A 273 18.13 1.32 -16.39
C VAL A 273 19.45 1.43 -15.63
N ALA A 274 19.92 2.65 -15.34
CA ALA A 274 21.16 2.90 -14.62
C ALA A 274 21.14 2.34 -13.18
N SER A 275 19.98 2.29 -12.51
CA SER A 275 19.87 1.72 -11.16
C SER A 275 19.92 0.18 -11.12
N THR A 276 19.83 -0.49 -12.27
CA THR A 276 19.87 -1.96 -12.37
C THR A 276 21.22 -2.49 -11.91
N LYS A 277 21.28 -3.28 -10.84
CA LYS A 277 22.57 -3.78 -10.28
C LYS A 277 23.21 -4.88 -11.13
N ASP A 278 22.39 -5.68 -11.82
CA ASP A 278 22.86 -6.70 -12.73
C ASP A 278 23.41 -6.05 -14.01
N LEU A 279 24.72 -6.23 -14.25
CA LEU A 279 25.41 -5.57 -15.37
C LEU A 279 25.00 -6.13 -16.73
N ILE A 280 24.66 -7.41 -16.81
CA ILE A 280 24.23 -8.05 -18.07
C ILE A 280 22.82 -7.57 -18.41
N LEU A 281 21.92 -7.55 -17.43
CA LEU A 281 20.58 -7.01 -17.61
C LEU A 281 20.64 -5.51 -17.96
N ARG A 282 21.48 -4.74 -17.28
CA ARG A 282 21.68 -3.32 -17.58
C ARG A 282 22.13 -3.11 -19.03
N GLU A 283 23.04 -3.95 -19.52
CA GLU A 283 23.52 -3.93 -20.91
C GLU A 283 22.39 -4.20 -21.91
N GLU A 284 21.59 -5.24 -21.67
CA GLU A 284 20.42 -5.59 -22.48
C GLU A 284 19.39 -4.45 -22.52
N LEU A 285 19.12 -3.83 -21.36
CA LEU A 285 18.17 -2.73 -21.24
C LEU A 285 18.65 -1.45 -21.93
N PHE A 286 19.96 -1.14 -21.90
CA PHE A 286 20.49 0.01 -22.64
C PHE A 286 20.40 -0.19 -24.15
N ARG A 287 20.66 -1.41 -24.63
CA ARG A 287 20.49 -1.77 -26.04
C ARG A 287 19.04 -1.61 -26.47
N GLU A 288 18.10 -2.17 -25.70
CA GLU A 288 16.67 -2.03 -25.97
C GLU A 288 16.24 -0.54 -25.96
N LEU A 289 16.69 0.24 -24.98
CA LEU A 289 16.40 1.67 -24.91
C LEU A 289 16.95 2.44 -26.11
N SER A 290 18.15 2.09 -26.59
CA SER A 290 18.74 2.67 -27.79
C SER A 290 17.89 2.39 -29.03
N GLU A 291 17.51 1.12 -29.24
CA GLU A 291 16.71 0.68 -30.38
C GLU A 291 15.32 1.35 -30.38
N LYS A 292 14.65 1.42 -29.23
CA LYS A 292 13.28 1.94 -29.11
C LYS A 292 13.21 3.46 -29.11
N SER A 293 14.19 4.14 -28.53
CA SER A 293 14.22 5.61 -28.51
C SER A 293 14.77 6.22 -29.81
N GLY A 294 15.60 5.46 -30.55
CA GLY A 294 16.37 5.95 -31.70
C GLY A 294 17.60 6.76 -31.30
N ILE A 295 17.93 6.86 -30.01
CA ILE A 295 19.07 7.59 -29.49
C ILE A 295 20.26 6.64 -29.40
N ARG A 296 21.44 7.09 -29.85
CA ARG A 296 22.67 6.30 -29.78
C ARG A 296 22.98 5.89 -28.34
N GLU A 297 23.28 4.62 -28.14
CA GLU A 297 23.60 4.04 -26.83
C GLU A 297 24.70 4.80 -26.06
N ALA A 298 25.74 5.27 -26.75
CA ALA A 298 26.81 6.08 -26.14
C ALA A 298 26.29 7.38 -25.48
N VAL A 299 25.24 7.98 -26.03
CA VAL A 299 24.59 9.18 -25.47
C VAL A 299 23.79 8.81 -24.22
N LEU A 300 22.99 7.72 -24.29
CA LEU A 300 22.22 7.22 -23.16
C LEU A 300 23.12 6.84 -21.97
N ARG A 301 24.26 6.20 -22.25
CA ARG A 301 25.27 5.87 -21.23
C ARG A 301 25.98 7.11 -20.72
N GLY A 302 26.24 8.10 -21.56
CA GLY A 302 26.78 9.39 -21.14
C GLY A 302 25.90 10.06 -20.09
N GLU A 303 24.60 10.15 -20.37
CA GLU A 303 23.59 10.69 -19.45
C GLU A 303 23.52 9.88 -18.14
N SER A 304 23.69 8.56 -18.23
CA SER A 304 23.69 7.67 -17.05
C SER A 304 24.82 7.95 -16.05
N LYS A 305 25.94 8.55 -16.48
CA LYS A 305 27.07 8.87 -15.58
C LYS A 305 26.71 9.90 -14.51
N GLY A 306 25.73 10.77 -14.78
CA GLY A 306 25.15 11.67 -13.77
C GLY A 306 24.42 10.93 -12.63
N TYR A 307 24.09 9.66 -12.83
CA TYR A 307 23.47 8.78 -11.84
C TYR A 307 24.48 7.85 -11.13
N GLY A 308 25.78 7.90 -11.50
CA GLY A 308 26.79 6.88 -11.20
C GLY A 308 27.95 7.25 -10.28
N GLN A 309 27.98 8.42 -9.63
CA GLN A 309 28.97 8.75 -8.60
C GLN A 309 28.28 9.18 -7.28
N GLU A 310 28.49 8.38 -6.23
CA GLU A 310 27.80 8.35 -4.92
C GLU A 310 28.09 9.59 -4.02
N PRO A 311 27.21 9.92 -3.02
CA PRO A 311 27.07 9.12 -1.81
C PRO A 311 25.64 8.68 -1.48
N ARG A 312 25.58 7.53 -0.80
CA ARG A 312 24.49 6.83 -0.07
C ARG A 312 23.50 7.65 0.79
N HIS A 313 23.19 8.90 0.47
CA HIS A 313 22.26 9.72 1.25
C HIS A 313 21.15 10.44 0.49
N SER A 314 21.01 10.31 -0.83
CA SER A 314 19.95 11.04 -1.57
C SER A 314 18.75 10.20 -2.01
N ILE A 315 18.86 8.88 -2.16
CA ILE A 315 17.67 8.03 -2.41
C ILE A 315 16.99 7.64 -1.10
N ALA A 316 17.70 7.52 0.03
CA ALA A 316 17.04 7.39 1.34
C ALA A 316 16.33 8.69 1.75
N ALA A 317 16.86 9.87 1.39
CA ALA A 317 16.16 11.14 1.62
C ALA A 317 14.97 11.34 0.66
N ALA A 318 15.06 10.84 -0.58
CA ALA A 318 13.95 10.84 -1.53
C ALA A 318 12.94 9.71 -1.30
N ALA A 319 13.33 8.56 -0.75
CA ALA A 319 12.48 7.42 -0.41
C ALA A 319 11.85 7.58 0.98
N SER A 320 12.56 8.22 1.91
CA SER A 320 11.97 8.80 3.12
C SER A 320 10.95 9.87 2.72
N LYS A 321 11.28 10.78 1.79
CA LYS A 321 10.33 11.77 1.22
C LYS A 321 9.23 11.16 0.34
N ALA A 322 9.42 9.99 -0.28
CA ALA A 322 8.45 9.37 -1.19
C ALA A 322 7.37 8.58 -0.44
N THR A 323 7.68 8.10 0.75
CA THR A 323 6.65 7.66 1.71
C THR A 323 5.86 8.87 2.23
N THR A 324 6.49 10.05 2.26
CA THR A 324 5.85 11.36 2.56
C THR A 324 5.13 12.00 1.37
N PHE A 325 5.25 11.49 0.14
CA PHE A 325 4.66 12.15 -1.04
C PHE A 325 3.17 11.86 -1.24
N PHE A 326 2.62 10.89 -0.51
CA PHE A 326 1.17 10.65 -0.45
C PHE A 326 0.51 11.33 0.74
N TYR A 327 1.29 11.70 1.76
CA TYR A 327 0.81 12.43 2.92
C TYR A 327 1.79 13.57 3.22
N SER A 328 1.51 14.77 2.70
CA SER A 328 2.17 15.97 3.22
C SER A 328 1.96 16.04 4.73
N GLU A 329 2.80 16.80 5.44
CA GLU A 329 2.64 17.00 6.89
C GLU A 329 1.20 17.38 7.27
N ASP A 330 0.54 18.16 6.41
CA ASP A 330 -0.87 18.54 6.53
C ASP A 330 -1.83 17.34 6.47
N ILE A 331 -1.64 16.44 5.48
CA ILE A 331 -2.46 15.24 5.32
C ILE A 331 -2.19 14.26 6.47
N LEU A 332 -0.96 14.17 6.98
CA LEU A 332 -0.63 13.34 8.15
C LEU A 332 -1.32 13.86 9.42
N LEU A 333 -1.38 15.18 9.62
CA LEU A 333 -2.12 15.77 10.73
C LEU A 333 -3.63 15.51 10.60
N LEU A 334 -4.20 15.65 9.40
CA LEU A 334 -5.60 15.31 9.17
C LEU A 334 -5.87 13.84 9.43
N SER A 335 -4.99 12.97 8.95
CA SER A 335 -5.08 11.53 9.18
C SER A 335 -4.97 11.18 10.67
N ALA A 336 -4.16 11.91 11.44
CA ALA A 336 -4.08 11.76 12.89
C ALA A 336 -5.40 12.14 13.58
N ILE A 337 -6.05 13.23 13.17
CA ILE A 337 -7.39 13.62 13.67
C ILE A 337 -8.44 12.57 13.30
N VAL A 338 -8.39 12.04 12.08
CA VAL A 338 -9.30 10.99 11.59
C VAL A 338 -9.15 9.69 12.37
N SER A 339 -7.92 9.33 12.75
CA SER A 339 -7.61 8.08 13.45
C SER A 339 -7.74 8.21 14.98
N PHE A 340 -7.45 9.39 15.52
CA PHE A 340 -7.43 9.72 16.94
C PHE A 340 -8.05 11.12 17.16
N PRO A 341 -9.39 11.22 17.15
CA PRO A 341 -10.07 12.52 17.25
C PRO A 341 -9.77 13.28 18.54
N ASP A 342 -9.42 12.57 19.62
CA ASP A 342 -8.96 13.14 20.91
C ASP A 342 -7.69 14.00 20.78
N LYS A 343 -6.92 13.83 19.71
CA LYS A 343 -5.72 14.63 19.42
C LYS A 343 -6.02 15.95 18.70
N ALA A 344 -7.25 16.16 18.24
CA ALA A 344 -7.63 17.36 17.49
C ALA A 344 -7.37 18.67 18.26
N PRO A 345 -7.72 18.82 19.57
CA PRO A 345 -7.44 20.04 20.32
C PRO A 345 -5.95 20.38 20.33
N TYR A 346 -5.09 19.39 20.64
CA TYR A 346 -3.65 19.59 20.65
C TYR A 346 -3.10 20.01 19.28
N ILE A 347 -3.61 19.43 18.19
CA ILE A 347 -3.20 19.80 16.83
C ILE A 347 -3.63 21.23 16.51
N PHE A 348 -4.87 21.62 16.82
CA PHE A 348 -5.38 22.97 16.53
C PHE A 348 -4.73 24.06 17.38
N ASP A 349 -4.35 23.77 18.63
CA ASP A 349 -3.64 24.71 19.50
C ASP A 349 -2.22 25.01 19.01
N ASN A 350 -1.60 24.06 18.28
CA ASN A 350 -0.21 24.13 17.87
C ASN A 350 -0.01 24.30 16.35
N LEU A 351 -1.10 24.38 15.57
CA LEU A 351 -1.08 24.53 14.12
C LEU A 351 -1.62 25.90 13.69
N ASN A 352 -0.81 26.64 12.94
CA ASN A 352 -1.34 27.74 12.13
C ASN A 352 -1.98 27.19 10.85
N ILE A 353 -3.32 27.18 10.79
CA ILE A 353 -4.09 26.67 9.64
C ILE A 353 -3.74 27.42 8.35
N ASP A 354 -3.34 28.69 8.42
CA ASP A 354 -2.96 29.43 7.21
C ASP A 354 -1.69 28.91 6.55
N SER A 355 -0.86 28.20 7.31
CA SER A 355 0.38 27.58 6.84
C SER A 355 0.18 26.19 6.25
N VAL A 356 -1.05 25.67 6.24
CA VAL A 356 -1.42 24.42 5.57
C VAL A 356 -1.36 24.62 4.06
N ARG A 357 -0.59 23.79 3.36
CA ARG A 357 -0.31 23.94 1.92
C ARG A 357 -1.35 23.25 1.06
N ASN A 358 -1.91 22.13 1.52
CA ASN A 358 -2.96 21.43 0.78
C ASN A 358 -4.29 22.17 0.93
N PRO A 359 -4.88 22.72 -0.16
CA PRO A 359 -6.10 23.53 -0.08
C PRO A 359 -7.31 22.77 0.48
N LEU A 360 -7.43 21.48 0.13
CA LEU A 360 -8.52 20.62 0.58
C LEU A 360 -8.40 20.32 2.07
N VAL A 361 -7.18 20.03 2.55
CA VAL A 361 -6.92 19.84 4.00
C VAL A 361 -7.14 21.15 4.77
N LYS A 362 -6.69 22.28 4.22
CA LYS A 362 -6.90 23.60 4.83
C LYS A 362 -8.39 23.88 5.03
N LYS A 363 -9.20 23.61 4.01
CA LYS A 363 -10.66 23.76 4.07
C LYS A 363 -11.28 22.84 5.13
N ILE A 364 -10.89 21.55 5.16
CA ILE A 364 -11.33 20.61 6.20
C ILE A 364 -10.98 21.12 7.60
N PHE A 365 -9.75 21.58 7.81
CA PHE A 365 -9.33 22.13 9.10
C PHE A 365 -10.10 23.39 9.49
N GLN A 366 -10.46 24.25 8.55
CA GLN A 366 -11.30 25.42 8.81
C GLN A 366 -12.72 25.02 9.23
N GLU A 367 -13.30 24.00 8.59
CA GLU A 367 -14.66 23.52 8.88
C GLU A 367 -14.74 22.81 10.24
N ILE A 368 -13.74 21.96 10.57
CA ILE A 368 -13.78 21.16 11.81
C ILE A 368 -13.22 21.89 13.05
N LYS A 369 -12.51 23.02 12.88
CA LYS A 369 -11.94 23.80 13.99
C LYS A 369 -13.00 24.23 15.02
N SER A 370 -14.20 24.56 14.54
CA SER A 370 -15.29 25.08 15.38
C SER A 370 -15.82 24.09 16.42
N PHE A 371 -15.52 22.80 16.25
CA PHE A 371 -15.89 21.72 17.17
C PHE A 371 -14.69 20.82 17.54
N ALA A 372 -13.47 21.39 17.53
CA ALA A 372 -12.20 20.69 17.83
C ALA A 372 -12.26 19.81 19.11
N ASP A 373 -12.95 20.28 20.15
CA ASP A 373 -13.06 19.58 21.45
C ASP A 373 -13.99 18.36 21.45
N LYS A 374 -14.81 18.19 20.42
CA LYS A 374 -15.80 17.11 20.29
C LYS A 374 -15.69 16.34 18.97
N VAL A 375 -14.63 16.59 18.19
CA VAL A 375 -14.46 16.02 16.86
C VAL A 375 -14.71 14.52 16.89
N SER A 376 -15.65 14.10 16.05
CA SER A 376 -15.92 12.70 15.77
C SER A 376 -16.05 12.51 14.27
N MET A 377 -15.89 11.27 13.80
CA MET A 377 -16.05 10.97 12.38
C MET A 377 -17.44 11.38 11.86
N THR A 378 -18.48 11.16 12.66
CA THR A 378 -19.87 11.48 12.31
C THR A 378 -20.08 12.99 12.16
N GLU A 379 -19.51 13.79 13.06
CA GLU A 379 -19.58 15.26 13.00
C GLU A 379 -18.72 15.83 11.88
N MET A 380 -17.55 15.25 11.59
CA MET A 380 -16.76 15.64 10.43
C MET A 380 -17.55 15.38 9.14
N LEU A 381 -18.09 14.17 8.94
CA LEU A 381 -18.79 13.85 7.68
C LEU A 381 -20.10 14.61 7.50
N SER A 382 -20.70 15.19 8.55
CA SER A 382 -21.93 15.97 8.43
C SER A 382 -21.71 17.40 7.94
N VAL A 383 -20.51 17.98 8.15
CA VAL A 383 -20.18 19.35 7.76
C VAL A 383 -19.37 19.44 6.47
N LEU A 384 -18.66 18.37 6.11
CA LEU A 384 -17.75 18.33 4.97
C LEU A 384 -18.50 18.19 3.63
N GLY A 385 -17.91 18.72 2.54
CA GLY A 385 -18.37 18.46 1.17
C GLY A 385 -17.93 17.09 0.64
N GLU A 386 -18.42 16.70 -0.55
CA GLU A 386 -18.18 15.35 -1.10
C GLU A 386 -16.69 15.04 -1.36
N GLU A 387 -15.90 16.04 -1.79
CA GLU A 387 -14.47 15.87 -2.04
C GLU A 387 -13.68 15.72 -0.72
N GLU A 388 -14.06 16.49 0.30
CA GLU A 388 -13.50 16.43 1.64
C GLU A 388 -13.83 15.10 2.33
N LYS A 389 -15.10 14.65 2.22
CA LYS A 389 -15.53 13.33 2.71
C LYS A 389 -14.76 12.20 2.04
N ALA A 390 -14.51 12.28 0.74
CA ALA A 390 -13.73 11.27 0.01
C ALA A 390 -12.27 11.21 0.54
N LEU A 391 -11.67 12.36 0.85
CA LEU A 391 -10.34 12.41 1.47
C LEU A 391 -10.37 11.83 2.89
N VAL A 392 -11.24 12.31 3.78
CA VAL A 392 -11.35 11.83 5.17
C VAL A 392 -11.63 10.32 5.21
N THR A 393 -12.54 9.84 4.38
CA THR A 393 -12.86 8.42 4.24
C THR A 393 -11.62 7.63 3.83
N ARG A 394 -10.89 8.07 2.79
CA ARG A 394 -9.64 7.42 2.37
C ARG A 394 -8.57 7.39 3.48
N LEU A 395 -8.41 8.48 4.23
CA LEU A 395 -7.42 8.54 5.33
C LEU A 395 -7.76 7.58 6.47
N SER A 396 -9.05 7.30 6.70
CA SER A 396 -9.46 6.27 7.68
C SER A 396 -9.07 4.85 7.27
N LEU A 397 -8.90 4.57 5.97
CA LEU A 397 -8.52 3.25 5.45
C LEU A 397 -7.01 3.08 5.42
N THR A 398 -6.31 4.18 5.13
CA THR A 398 -4.87 4.23 4.99
C THR A 398 -4.37 5.48 5.72
N PRO A 399 -3.98 5.38 7.00
CA PRO A 399 -3.60 6.55 7.79
C PRO A 399 -2.21 7.10 7.46
N GLY A 400 -1.34 6.33 6.80
CA GLY A 400 -0.05 6.81 6.32
C GLY A 400 1.05 6.96 7.40
N PHE A 401 0.77 6.59 8.65
CA PHE A 401 1.73 6.48 9.75
C PHE A 401 1.68 5.11 10.43
N ASP A 402 2.77 4.77 11.11
CA ASP A 402 2.80 3.69 12.10
C ASP A 402 2.08 4.17 13.38
N LEU A 403 1.09 3.41 13.85
CA LEU A 403 0.16 3.81 14.91
C LEU A 403 0.78 3.71 16.32
N GLU A 404 1.95 3.08 16.45
CA GLU A 404 2.61 2.87 17.74
C GLU A 404 3.19 4.16 18.35
N ASP A 405 3.48 5.20 17.54
CA ASP A 405 4.21 6.41 17.97
C ASP A 405 3.53 7.72 17.45
N ILE A 406 2.20 7.80 17.57
CA ILE A 406 1.39 8.88 16.97
C ILE A 406 1.72 10.27 17.51
N ASP A 407 1.92 10.43 18.83
CA ASP A 407 2.19 11.73 19.45
C ASP A 407 3.52 12.34 18.96
N LYS A 408 4.53 11.49 18.78
CA LYS A 408 5.83 11.89 18.22
C LYS A 408 5.70 12.29 16.76
N SER A 409 4.87 11.58 16.00
CA SER A 409 4.59 11.85 14.59
C SER A 409 3.84 13.18 14.39
N ILE A 410 2.82 13.45 15.23
CA ILE A 410 2.09 14.73 15.25
C ILE A 410 3.05 15.89 15.53
N LYS A 411 3.85 15.80 16.59
CA LYS A 411 4.86 16.84 16.94
C LYS A 411 5.85 17.07 15.79
N GLY A 412 6.29 15.99 15.15
CA GLY A 412 7.17 16.06 13.98
C GLY A 412 6.55 16.81 12.80
N CYS A 413 5.26 16.60 12.52
CA CYS A 413 4.54 17.28 11.45
C CYS A 413 4.33 18.77 11.77
N LEU A 414 3.85 19.10 12.97
CA LEU A 414 3.65 20.48 13.44
C LEU A 414 4.95 21.29 13.34
N ARG A 415 6.06 20.72 13.80
CA ARG A 415 7.39 21.37 13.74
C ARG A 415 7.81 21.69 12.31
N LYS A 416 7.60 20.76 11.37
CA LYS A 416 7.96 20.97 9.97
C LYS A 416 7.11 22.06 9.32
N ILE A 417 5.80 22.09 9.59
CA ILE A 417 4.91 23.15 9.09
C ILE A 417 5.36 24.51 9.62
N ALA A 418 5.64 24.62 10.92
CA ALA A 418 6.17 25.85 11.53
C ALA A 418 7.52 26.28 10.93
N HIS A 419 8.38 25.33 10.57
CA HIS A 419 9.65 25.62 9.88
C HIS A 419 9.44 26.17 8.47
N TYR A 420 8.45 25.66 7.73
CA TYR A 420 8.11 26.22 6.42
C TYR A 420 7.54 27.62 6.53
N GLU A 421 6.63 27.85 7.48
CA GLU A 421 6.05 29.17 7.75
C GLU A 421 7.13 30.22 8.05
N ILE A 422 8.07 29.87 8.94
CA ILE A 422 9.11 30.82 9.33
C ILE A 422 10.12 31.07 8.21
N GLU A 423 10.39 30.09 7.34
CA GLU A 423 11.25 30.27 6.19
C GLU A 423 10.64 31.21 5.15
N GLU A 424 9.33 31.13 4.91
CA GLU A 424 8.62 32.07 4.03
C GLU A 424 8.63 33.50 4.61
N LYS A 425 8.34 33.66 5.92
CA LYS A 425 8.44 34.96 6.59
C LYS A 425 9.86 35.55 6.54
N ILE A 426 10.89 34.70 6.62
CA ILE A 426 12.29 35.12 6.49
C ILE A 426 12.61 35.57 5.06
N LYS A 427 12.10 34.86 4.03
CA LYS A 427 12.27 35.28 2.63
C LYS A 427 11.60 36.63 2.38
N GLU A 428 10.39 36.83 2.90
CA GLU A 428 9.65 38.10 2.82
C GLU A 428 10.38 39.24 3.56
N ALA A 429 10.88 39.01 4.77
CA ALA A 429 11.66 40.00 5.51
C ALA A 429 12.98 40.36 4.82
N LYS A 430 13.60 39.40 4.10
CA LYS A 430 14.80 39.65 3.29
C LYS A 430 14.50 40.47 2.04
N SER A 431 13.39 40.18 1.34
CA SER A 431 13.02 40.93 0.14
C SER A 431 12.57 42.36 0.45
N THR A 432 11.97 42.58 1.62
CA THR A 432 11.53 43.92 2.08
C THR A 432 12.64 44.71 2.81
N GLY A 433 13.78 44.09 3.12
CA GLY A 433 14.91 44.75 3.78
C GLY A 433 14.72 45.02 5.29
N ASP A 434 13.68 44.45 5.91
CA ASP A 434 13.38 44.63 7.33
C ASP A 434 14.33 43.82 8.22
N ARG A 435 15.42 44.47 8.63
CA ARG A 435 16.49 43.87 9.45
C ARG A 435 16.04 43.51 10.86
N GLN A 436 15.06 44.20 11.43
CA GLN A 436 14.58 43.94 12.79
C GLN A 436 13.68 42.70 12.80
N ARG A 437 12.73 42.62 11.86
CA ARG A 437 11.88 41.45 11.65
C ARG A 437 12.71 40.21 11.29
N LEU A 438 13.73 40.36 10.44
CA LEU A 438 14.63 39.27 10.07
C LEU A 438 15.39 38.70 11.29
N ARG A 439 15.93 39.55 12.18
CA ARG A 439 16.61 39.09 13.40
C ARG A 439 15.67 38.35 14.34
N SER A 440 14.44 38.83 14.50
CA SER A 440 13.41 38.17 15.32
C SER A 440 13.07 36.77 14.78
N LEU A 441 12.80 36.67 13.47
CA LEU A 441 12.44 35.41 12.83
C LEU A 441 13.58 34.38 12.84
N LEU A 442 14.84 34.82 12.75
CA LEU A 442 16.00 33.93 12.88
C LEU A 442 16.15 33.36 14.30
N ALA A 443 15.84 34.15 15.34
CA ALA A 443 15.85 33.69 16.72
C ALA A 443 14.70 32.70 17.00
N GLU A 444 13.51 32.98 16.46
CA GLU A 444 12.37 32.08 16.53
C GLU A 444 12.62 30.76 15.78
N LYS A 445 13.29 30.80 14.61
CA LYS A 445 13.72 29.58 13.88
C LYS A 445 14.68 28.71 14.71
N GLN A 446 15.59 29.34 15.48
CA GLN A 446 16.45 28.61 16.40
C GLN A 446 15.68 27.94 17.55
N LYS A 447 14.63 28.57 18.07
CA LYS A 447 13.77 27.99 19.11
C LYS A 447 13.01 26.76 18.61
N ILE A 448 12.40 26.83 17.42
CA ILE A 448 11.69 25.71 16.79
C ILE A 448 12.64 24.53 16.54
N THR A 449 13.91 24.80 16.24
CA THR A 449 14.92 23.77 15.95
C THR A 449 15.46 23.09 17.22
N ARG A 450 15.43 23.76 18.38
CA ARG A 450 16.00 23.27 19.67
C ARG A 450 15.03 22.45 20.53
N ALA A 451 13.74 22.44 20.23
CA ALA A 451 12.72 21.69 20.97
C ALA A 451 12.72 20.16 20.67
N VAL A 452 13.91 19.54 20.56
CA VAL A 452 14.11 18.11 20.23
C VAL A 452 13.97 17.22 21.45
#